data_AF-A0AAD8DCF8-F1
#
_entry.id   AF-A0AAD8DCF8-F1
#
_cell.length_a   1.000
_cell.length_b   1.000
_cell.length_c   1.000
_cell.angle_alpha   90.00
_cell.angle_beta   90.00
_cell.angle_gamma   90.00
#
_symmetry.space_group_name_H-M   'P 1'
#
loop_
_entity.id
_entity.type
_entity.pdbx_description
1 polymer ?
#
loop_
_entity_poly.entity_id
_entity_poly.type
_entity_poly.pdbx_seq_one_letter_code
_entity_poly.pdbx_strand_id
1 'polypeptide(L)' 'DLLKRMLVLDCDGRVAAAEALSHPYFSQYHDPDDEPEAEPYDETLESKERTLEEWKELTFQEMNSFKPPSSKKEVLQIEH' A
#
# COMPACT_ATOMS: atom_id res chain seq x y z
N ASP A 1 -6.84 20.85 -11.13
CA ASP A 1 -6.88 21.22 -9.70
C ASP A 1 -6.02 20.28 -8.88
N LEU A 2 -6.27 18.96 -8.95
CA LEU A 2 -5.46 17.88 -8.37
C LEU A 2 -3.95 18.15 -8.18
N LEU A 3 -3.18 18.45 -9.24
CA LEU A 3 -1.73 18.70 -9.13
C LEU A 3 -1.38 19.86 -8.19
N LYS A 4 -2.21 20.90 -8.10
CA LYS A 4 -2.00 22.00 -7.16
C LYS A 4 -2.17 21.56 -5.71
N ARG A 5 -3.05 20.59 -5.44
CA ARG A 5 -3.27 19.98 -4.12
C ARG A 5 -2.19 18.96 -3.74
N MET A 6 -1.50 18.38 -4.73
CA MET A 6 -0.38 17.45 -4.52
C MET A 6 0.98 18.17 -4.36
N LEU A 7 1.19 19.25 -5.11
CA LEU A 7 2.46 19.98 -5.17
C LEU A 7 2.48 21.15 -4.18
N VAL A 8 2.02 20.91 -2.96
CA VAL A 8 2.08 21.87 -1.85
C VAL A 8 3.44 21.72 -1.14
N LEU A 9 4.09 22.85 -0.83
CA LEU A 9 5.39 22.87 -0.15
C LEU A 9 5.27 22.36 1.30
N ASP A 10 4.18 22.73 1.96
CA ASP A 10 3.80 22.18 3.26
C ASP A 10 3.24 20.75 3.09
N CYS A 11 3.86 19.78 3.75
CA CYS A 11 3.45 18.38 3.69
C CYS A 11 2.08 18.17 4.33
N ASP A 12 1.75 18.91 5.39
CA ASP A 12 0.47 18.77 6.09
C ASP A 12 -0.69 19.32 5.25
N GLY A 13 -0.39 20.19 4.28
CA GLY A 13 -1.35 20.71 3.31
C GLY A 13 -1.52 19.87 2.05
N ARG A 14 -0.77 18.75 1.91
CA ARG A 14 -0.85 17.86 0.74
C ARG A 14 -2.08 16.97 0.83
N VAL A 15 -2.79 16.81 -0.29
CA VAL A 15 -3.92 15.86 -0.38
C VAL A 15 -3.47 14.42 -0.11
N ALA A 16 -4.25 13.68 0.69
CA ALA A 16 -4.01 12.26 0.94
C ALA A 16 -4.39 11.39 -0.28
N ALA A 17 -3.87 10.17 -0.35
CA ALA A 17 -4.15 9.26 -1.47
C ALA A 17 -5.66 8.98 -1.62
N ALA A 18 -6.35 8.64 -0.53
CA ALA A 18 -7.79 8.41 -0.53
C ALA A 18 -8.59 9.64 -1.02
N GLU A 19 -8.24 10.84 -0.54
CA GLU A 19 -8.89 12.09 -0.99
C GLU A 19 -8.60 12.43 -2.45
N ALA A 20 -7.42 12.03 -2.95
CA ALA A 20 -7.05 12.21 -4.35
C ALA A 20 -7.84 11.28 -5.26
N LEU A 21 -8.12 10.04 -4.85
CA LEU A 21 -8.92 9.07 -5.60
C LEU A 21 -10.36 9.56 -5.81
N SER A 22 -10.96 10.21 -4.81
CA SER A 22 -12.28 10.85 -4.95
C SER A 22 -12.29 12.15 -5.77
N HIS A 23 -11.16 12.60 -6.31
CA HIS A 23 -11.11 13.82 -7.14
C HIS A 23 -11.85 13.58 -8.48
N PRO A 24 -12.61 14.57 -9.02
CA PRO A 24 -13.33 14.45 -10.30
C PRO A 24 -12.49 14.07 -11.54
N TYR A 25 -11.16 14.04 -11.38
CA TYR A 25 -10.25 13.61 -12.44
C TYR A 25 -10.27 12.08 -12.60
N PHE A 26 -10.53 11.35 -11.52
CA PHE A 26 -10.60 9.89 -11.49
C PHE A 26 -12.03 9.36 -11.43
N SER A 27 -13.06 10.21 -11.59
CA SER A 27 -14.47 9.80 -11.41
C SER A 27 -14.93 8.64 -12.29
N GLN A 28 -14.24 8.39 -13.41
CA GLN A 28 -14.51 7.27 -14.32
C GLN A 28 -13.90 5.94 -13.85
N TYR A 29 -12.97 5.98 -12.89
CA TYR A 29 -12.22 4.82 -12.36
C TYR A 29 -12.40 4.62 -10.86
N HIS A 30 -12.84 5.65 -10.13
CA HIS A 30 -13.01 5.60 -8.69
C HIS A 30 -14.15 4.64 -8.31
N ASP A 31 -13.79 3.58 -7.61
CA ASP A 31 -14.72 2.62 -7.03
C ASP A 31 -14.33 2.37 -5.56
N PRO A 32 -15.08 2.92 -4.59
CA PRO A 32 -14.79 2.74 -3.17
C PRO A 32 -14.79 1.26 -2.72
N ASP A 33 -15.50 0.38 -3.43
CA ASP A 33 -15.59 -1.04 -3.09
C ASP A 33 -14.37 -1.84 -3.61
N ASP A 34 -13.62 -1.31 -4.59
CA ASP A 34 -12.38 -1.89 -5.15
C ASP A 34 -11.10 -1.13 -4.71
N GLU A 35 -11.21 -0.27 -3.69
CA GLU A 35 -10.11 0.49 -3.08
C GLU A 35 -9.86 0.04 -1.61
N PRO A 36 -9.42 -1.21 -1.37
CA PRO A 36 -9.26 -1.72 -0.01
C PRO A 36 -8.06 -1.12 0.72
N GLU A 37 -8.20 -0.90 2.03
CA GLU A 37 -7.08 -0.62 2.92
C GLU A 37 -6.30 -1.90 3.24
N ALA A 38 -4.99 -1.76 3.47
CA ALA A 38 -4.16 -2.87 3.88
C ALA A 38 -4.39 -3.22 5.35
N GLU A 39 -4.18 -4.50 5.69
CA GLU A 39 -4.15 -4.92 7.09
C GLU A 39 -3.00 -4.21 7.85
N PRO A 40 -3.15 -3.97 9.17
CA PRO A 40 -2.10 -3.35 9.97
C PRO A 40 -0.77 -4.10 9.85
N TYR A 41 0.29 -3.35 9.57
CA TYR A 41 1.65 -3.87 9.50
C TYR A 41 2.31 -3.85 10.88
N ASP A 42 2.95 -4.97 11.27
CA ASP A 42 3.69 -5.05 12.54
C ASP A 42 5.09 -4.43 12.40
N GLU A 43 5.19 -3.16 12.77
CA GLU A 43 6.45 -2.38 12.75
C GLU A 43 7.38 -2.67 13.93
N THR A 44 7.04 -3.62 14.81
CA THR A 44 7.90 -3.94 15.96
C THR A 44 9.21 -4.59 15.55
N LEU A 45 9.31 -5.07 14.30
CA LEU A 45 10.54 -5.59 13.74
C LEU A 45 11.55 -4.47 13.50
N GLU A 46 11.14 -3.34 12.93
CA GLU A 46 12.02 -2.21 12.59
C GLU A 46 12.47 -1.45 13.83
N SER A 47 11.61 -1.36 14.85
CA SER A 47 11.90 -0.62 16.09
C SER A 47 12.97 -1.25 17.00
N LYS A 48 13.33 -2.52 16.77
CA LYS A 48 14.25 -3.29 17.62
C LYS A 48 15.65 -3.31 17.03
N GLU A 49 16.64 -2.84 17.79
CA GLU A 49 18.05 -3.04 17.49
C GLU A 49 18.40 -4.54 17.60
N ARG A 50 19.02 -5.10 16.55
CA ARG A 50 19.37 -6.52 16.44
C ARG A 50 20.74 -6.69 15.78
N THR A 51 21.41 -7.80 16.09
CA THR A 51 22.67 -8.15 15.43
C THR A 51 22.44 -8.69 14.01
N LEU A 52 23.51 -8.77 13.22
CA LEU A 52 23.44 -9.31 11.86
C LEU A 52 22.97 -10.77 11.84
N GLU A 53 23.38 -11.56 12.83
CA GLU A 53 23.01 -12.97 12.98
C GLU A 53 21.50 -13.12 13.23
N GLU A 54 20.92 -12.27 14.08
CA GLU A 54 19.48 -12.27 14.37
C GLU A 54 18.66 -11.86 13.13
N TRP A 55 19.11 -10.85 12.39
CA TRP A 55 18.48 -10.47 11.12
C TRP A 55 18.52 -11.59 10.08
N LYS A 56 19.65 -12.31 10.00
CA LYS A 56 19.81 -13.45 9.10
C LYS A 56 18.83 -14.58 9.44
N GLU A 57 18.70 -14.90 10.71
CA GLU A 57 17.78 -15.94 11.18
C GLU A 57 16.31 -15.54 10.88
N LEU A 58 15.90 -14.32 11.19
CA LEU A 58 14.55 -13.82 10.89
C LEU A 58 14.23 -13.86 9.39
N THR A 59 15.17 -13.41 8.56
CA THR A 59 15.01 -13.44 7.09
C THR A 59 14.85 -14.88 6.59
N PHE A 60 15.62 -15.82 7.16
CA PHE A 60 15.52 -17.24 6.81
C PHE A 60 14.18 -17.85 7.26
N GLN A 61 13.67 -17.45 8.42
CA GLN A 61 12.35 -17.88 8.90
C GLN A 61 11.23 -17.37 7.99
N GLU A 62 11.27 -16.10 7.57
CA GLU A 62 10.31 -15.53 6.62
C GLU A 62 10.34 -16.24 5.26
N MET A 63 11.53 -16.59 4.76
CA MET A 63 11.66 -17.36 3.53
C MET A 63 10.97 -18.73 3.62
N ASN A 64 11.08 -19.40 4.77
CA ASN A 64 10.47 -20.71 5.00
C ASN A 64 8.96 -20.63 5.29
N SER A 65 8.49 -19.53 5.89
CA SER A 65 7.07 -19.31 6.21
C SER A 65 6.26 -18.81 5.02
N PHE A 66 6.94 -18.36 3.95
CA PHE A 66 6.30 -17.86 2.74
C PHE A 66 5.29 -18.85 2.16
N LYS A 67 4.07 -18.36 1.93
CA LYS A 67 3.02 -19.09 1.25
C LYS A 67 2.79 -18.45 -0.11
N PRO A 68 2.94 -19.19 -1.23
CA PRO A 68 2.66 -18.62 -2.53
C PRO A 68 1.20 -18.15 -2.58
N PRO A 69 0.92 -17.01 -3.22
CA PRO A 69 -0.45 -16.56 -3.37
C PRO A 69 -1.23 -17.67 -4.09
N SER A 70 -2.40 -18.03 -3.55
CA SER A 70 -3.33 -18.92 -4.23
C SER A 70 -3.75 -18.21 -5.52
N SER A 71 -3.26 -18.68 -6.65
CA SER A 71 -3.39 -17.99 -7.93
C SER A 71 -4.85 -17.96 -8.40
N LYS A 72 -5.47 -16.79 -8.23
CA LYS A 72 -6.41 -16.08 -9.13
C LYS A 72 -7.18 -15.08 -8.25
N LYS A 73 -6.62 -13.89 -8.02
CA LYS A 73 -7.46 -12.72 -7.79
C LYS A 73 -7.77 -12.12 -9.15
N GLU A 74 -9.04 -11.83 -9.34
CA GLU A 74 -9.73 -11.53 -10.58
C GLU A 74 -9.00 -10.56 -11.53
N VAL A 75 -8.62 -11.08 -12.70
CA VAL A 75 -8.55 -10.25 -13.91
C VAL A 75 -9.99 -10.13 -14.41
N LEU A 76 -10.81 -9.32 -13.75
CA LEU A 76 -12.13 -8.95 -14.27
C LEU A 76 -11.99 -7.70 -15.13
N GLN A 77 -12.00 -7.94 -16.44
CA GLN A 77 -12.66 -7.11 -17.46
C GLN A 77 -12.58 -5.59 -17.27
N ILE A 78 -11.46 -5.00 -17.70
CA ILE A 78 -11.54 -3.69 -18.34
C ILE A 78 -11.92 -3.95 -19.81
N GLU A 79 -13.19 -4.30 -20.04
CA GLU A 79 -13.84 -4.04 -21.34
C GLU A 79 -14.65 -2.75 -21.19
N HIS A 80 -14.11 -1.66 -21.74
CA HIS A 80 -14.81 -0.78 -22.67
C HIS A 80 -13.81 0.14 -23.39
#